data_AF-A0A3D1TUG0-F1
#
_entry.id   AF-A0A3D1TUG0-F1
#
_cell.length_a   1.000
_cell.length_b   1.000
_cell.length_c   1.000
_cell.angle_alpha   90.00
_cell.angle_beta   90.00
_cell.angle_gamma   90.00
#
_symmetry.space_group_name_H-M   'P 1'
#
loop_
_entity.id
_entity.type
_entity.pdbx_description
1 polymer ?
#
loop_
_entity_poly.entity_id
_entity_poly.type
_entity_poly.pdbx_seq_one_letter_code
_entity_poly.pdbx_strand_id
1 'polypeptide(L)'
;MREAWFGLAIDAQSQENADLAIFGIPFDGAVFFRKGAAEGPGRIKDLSSKLPPVAEDGRVLDHMRIRDLPDVSPGGDRERFFAEVRERFGEARSRQIPLALGGDHSVSIPLFEAADAWAGGDYGLIWIDAHPDLCDLYDGSPFSHACVLRRALEGPNLHPGNVVMLGV
;
A
#
# COMPACT_ATOMS: atom_id res chain seq x y z
N MET A 1 16.90 -9.29 19.26
CA MET A 1 15.50 -9.13 18.79
C MET A 1 15.30 -10.08 17.62
N ARG A 2 14.12 -10.68 17.44
CA ARG A 2 13.80 -11.40 16.18
C ARG A 2 13.64 -10.37 15.08
N GLU A 3 14.13 -10.66 13.89
CA GLU A 3 13.93 -9.83 12.70
C GLU A 3 12.45 -9.81 12.31
N ALA A 4 12.04 -8.81 11.50
CA ALA A 4 10.68 -8.70 11.00
C ALA A 4 10.26 -10.00 10.26
N TRP A 5 8.95 -10.21 10.12
CA TRP A 5 8.35 -11.30 9.34
C TRP A 5 8.52 -12.72 9.89
N PHE A 6 9.02 -12.88 11.12
CA PHE A 6 9.03 -14.13 11.92
C PHE A 6 9.22 -15.41 11.09
N GLY A 7 10.46 -15.73 10.73
CA GLY A 7 10.77 -17.02 10.11
C GLY A 7 10.26 -17.20 8.68
N LEU A 8 9.59 -16.20 8.09
CA LEU A 8 9.51 -16.09 6.64
C LEU A 8 10.91 -15.84 6.08
N ALA A 9 11.21 -16.44 4.94
CA ALA A 9 12.52 -16.29 4.31
C ALA A 9 12.66 -14.84 3.80
N ILE A 10 13.48 -14.04 4.48
CA ILE A 10 13.88 -12.71 4.01
C ILE A 10 14.97 -12.93 2.96
N ASP A 11 14.61 -12.81 1.70
CA ASP A 11 15.59 -12.93 0.63
C ASP A 11 16.33 -11.59 0.46
N ALA A 12 17.38 -11.40 1.25
CA ALA A 12 18.22 -10.21 1.18
C ALA A 12 19.14 -10.20 -0.06
N GLN A 13 19.29 -11.32 -0.79
CA GLN A 13 20.35 -11.49 -1.79
C GLN A 13 19.87 -11.87 -3.19
N SER A 14 18.80 -12.65 -3.34
CA SER A 14 18.28 -13.09 -4.63
C SER A 14 16.96 -12.38 -4.93
N GLN A 15 17.06 -11.25 -5.65
CA GLN A 15 15.92 -10.47 -6.14
C GLN A 15 14.95 -11.27 -7.05
N GLU A 16 15.24 -12.54 -7.35
CA GLU A 16 14.59 -13.35 -8.38
C GLU A 16 13.48 -14.26 -7.86
N ASN A 17 13.36 -14.48 -6.54
CA ASN A 17 12.47 -15.54 -6.02
C ASN A 17 11.52 -15.10 -4.88
N ALA A 18 11.37 -13.80 -4.58
CA ALA A 18 10.38 -13.39 -3.58
C ALA A 18 8.95 -13.51 -4.12
N ASP A 19 7.98 -13.85 -3.27
CA ASP A 19 6.55 -13.90 -3.60
C ASP A 19 5.90 -12.52 -3.43
N LEU A 20 6.33 -11.81 -2.37
CA LEU A 20 5.81 -10.52 -1.94
C LEU A 20 6.95 -9.51 -1.82
N ALA A 21 6.68 -8.26 -2.22
CA ALA A 21 7.55 -7.13 -1.96
C ALA A 21 6.81 -6.12 -1.08
N ILE A 22 7.32 -5.88 0.11
CA ILE A 22 6.69 -5.05 1.14
C ILE A 22 7.46 -3.74 1.27
N PHE A 23 6.77 -2.60 1.33
CA PHE A 23 7.37 -1.30 1.64
C PHE A 23 6.41 -0.44 2.44
N GLY A 24 6.94 0.43 3.29
CA GLY A 24 6.15 1.41 4.05
C GLY A 24 6.06 2.77 3.36
N ILE A 25 4.99 3.50 3.67
CA ILE A 25 4.78 4.90 3.27
C ILE A 25 4.35 5.70 4.52
N PRO A 26 5.28 6.05 5.42
CA PRO A 26 4.97 6.69 6.71
C PRO A 26 4.54 8.16 6.54
N PHE A 27 3.30 8.39 6.10
CA PHE A 27 2.75 9.72 5.81
C PHE A 27 1.33 9.88 6.35
N ASP A 28 1.06 10.93 7.12
CA ASP A 28 -0.30 11.31 7.56
C ASP A 28 -0.58 12.80 7.37
N GLY A 29 0.05 13.41 6.36
CA GLY A 29 -0.02 14.83 6.10
C GLY A 29 -1.36 15.29 5.53
N ALA A 30 -2.21 14.36 5.07
CA ALA A 30 -3.48 14.67 4.42
C ALA A 30 -4.71 14.40 5.30
N VAL A 31 -4.53 13.96 6.55
CA VAL A 31 -5.63 13.80 7.53
C VAL A 31 -6.14 15.14 8.03
N PHE A 32 -7.45 15.23 8.25
CA PHE A 32 -8.07 16.45 8.80
C PHE A 32 -8.20 16.42 10.33
N PHE A 33 -8.23 15.21 10.93
CA PHE A 33 -8.52 15.04 12.35
C PHE A 33 -7.30 14.53 13.13
N ARG A 34 -7.21 13.22 13.38
CA ARG A 34 -6.14 12.64 14.20
C ARG A 34 -5.01 12.10 13.32
N LYS A 35 -3.79 12.56 13.63
CA LYS A 35 -2.53 12.02 13.13
C LYS A 35 -2.13 10.76 13.90
N GLY A 36 -1.10 10.08 13.41
CA GLY A 36 -0.50 8.87 13.95
C GLY A 36 -0.33 7.75 12.92
N ALA A 37 -0.98 7.84 11.76
CA ALA A 37 -0.89 6.80 10.74
C ALA A 37 0.54 6.68 10.16
N ALA A 38 1.33 7.76 10.17
CA ALA A 38 2.73 7.72 9.76
C ALA A 38 3.61 6.77 10.61
N GLU A 39 3.22 6.46 11.85
CA GLU A 39 3.92 5.48 12.71
C GLU A 39 3.57 4.02 12.36
N GLY A 40 2.51 3.81 11.58
CA GLY A 40 1.95 2.52 11.23
C GLY A 40 2.95 1.55 10.59
N PRO A 41 3.66 1.94 9.51
CA PRO A 41 4.56 1.02 8.80
C PRO A 41 5.63 0.41 9.71
N GLY A 42 6.34 1.25 10.47
CA GLY A 42 7.35 0.79 11.42
C GLY A 42 6.76 -0.11 12.49
N ARG A 43 5.61 0.27 13.05
CA ARG A 43 4.95 -0.52 14.11
C ARG A 43 4.48 -1.89 13.62
N ILE A 44 3.97 -1.99 12.39
CA ILE A 44 3.57 -3.26 11.77
C ILE A 44 4.80 -4.16 11.58
N LYS A 45 5.90 -3.62 11.05
CA LYS A 45 7.16 -4.36 10.87
C LYS A 45 7.72 -4.88 12.21
N ASP A 46 7.65 -4.07 13.27
CA ASP A 46 8.08 -4.49 14.61
C ASP A 46 7.23 -5.64 15.17
N LEU A 47 5.90 -5.55 15.01
CA LEU A 47 4.96 -6.54 15.51
C LEU A 47 4.97 -7.84 14.68
N SER A 48 5.29 -7.77 13.39
CA SER A 48 5.37 -8.97 12.55
C SER A 48 6.41 -9.97 13.04
N SER A 49 7.46 -9.49 13.75
CA SER A 49 8.44 -10.33 14.47
C SER A 49 7.89 -11.15 15.66
N LYS A 50 6.58 -11.09 15.91
CA LYS A 50 5.91 -11.78 17.04
C LYS A 50 4.90 -12.84 16.61
N LEU A 51 4.46 -12.84 15.34
CA LEU A 51 3.42 -13.74 14.85
C LEU A 51 4.03 -14.85 14.00
N PRO A 52 3.76 -16.14 14.29
CA PRO A 52 4.26 -17.23 13.47
C PRO A 52 3.62 -17.23 12.06
N PRO A 53 4.32 -17.75 11.04
CA PRO A 53 3.85 -17.79 9.66
C PRO A 53 2.86 -18.94 9.49
N VAL A 54 1.67 -18.80 10.09
CA VAL A 54 0.61 -19.80 10.06
C VAL A 54 -0.69 -19.11 9.68
N ALA A 55 -1.37 -19.65 8.68
CA ALA A 55 -2.68 -19.16 8.23
C ALA A 55 -3.80 -19.57 9.20
N GLU A 56 -4.97 -18.96 9.05
CA GLU A 56 -6.14 -19.23 9.90
C GLU A 56 -6.63 -20.68 9.89
N ASP A 57 -6.36 -21.42 8.81
CA ASP A 57 -6.69 -22.83 8.66
C ASP A 57 -5.59 -23.78 9.14
N GLY A 58 -4.53 -23.25 9.76
CA GLY A 58 -3.42 -24.01 10.31
C GLY A 58 -2.30 -24.35 9.32
N ARG A 59 -2.38 -23.90 8.06
CA ARG A 59 -1.28 -24.08 7.09
C ARG A 59 -0.05 -23.26 7.49
N VAL A 60 1.12 -23.89 7.42
CA VAL A 60 2.41 -23.22 7.65
C VAL A 60 2.88 -22.54 6.35
N LEU A 61 3.32 -21.29 6.47
CA LEU A 61 3.68 -20.38 5.36
C LEU A 61 5.20 -20.11 5.29
N ASP A 62 6.03 -20.90 5.97
CA ASP A 62 7.49 -20.74 6.04
C ASP A 62 8.22 -20.85 4.68
N HIS A 63 7.55 -21.35 3.65
CA HIS A 63 8.02 -21.37 2.27
C HIS A 63 7.89 -20.03 1.54
N MET A 64 7.07 -19.09 2.06
CA MET A 64 6.87 -17.78 1.46
C MET A 64 8.11 -16.90 1.66
N ARG A 65 8.47 -16.19 0.59
CA ARG A 65 9.64 -15.32 0.52
C ARG A 65 9.20 -13.87 0.43
N ILE A 66 9.71 -13.06 1.36
CA ILE A 66 9.41 -11.63 1.44
C ILE A 66 10.66 -10.84 1.06
N ARG A 67 10.47 -9.86 0.18
CA ARG A 67 11.41 -8.77 -0.06
C ARG A 67 10.95 -7.55 0.72
N ASP A 68 11.61 -7.24 1.83
CA ASP A 68 11.36 -6.02 2.60
C ASP A 68 12.15 -4.87 1.97
N LEU A 69 11.46 -4.05 1.21
CA LEU A 69 12.01 -2.90 0.53
C LEU A 69 12.08 -1.70 1.49
N PRO A 70 13.05 -0.78 1.28
CA PRO A 70 13.09 0.48 2.03
C PRO A 70 11.75 1.25 1.98
N ASP A 71 11.40 1.92 3.06
CA ASP A 71 10.20 2.76 3.08
C ASP A 71 10.39 4.01 2.19
N VAL A 72 9.28 4.53 1.68
CA VAL A 72 9.26 5.82 0.95
C VAL A 72 8.96 6.92 1.95
N SER A 73 10.02 7.56 2.45
CA SER A 73 9.90 8.66 3.40
C SER A 73 9.33 9.91 2.73
N PRO A 74 8.40 10.64 3.37
CA PRO A 74 7.89 11.88 2.83
C PRO A 74 9.01 12.93 2.70
N GLY A 75 9.10 13.55 1.53
CA GLY A 75 10.10 14.57 1.24
C GLY A 75 9.77 15.36 -0.03
N GLY A 76 10.31 16.58 -0.11
CA GLY A 76 10.02 17.48 -1.25
C GLY A 76 8.57 17.95 -1.28
N ASP A 77 8.08 18.28 -2.48
CA ASP A 77 6.66 18.55 -2.71
C ASP A 77 5.86 17.25 -2.92
N ARG A 78 4.53 17.39 -2.94
CA ARG A 78 3.60 16.26 -3.11
C ARG A 78 3.87 15.47 -4.39
N GLU A 79 4.12 16.14 -5.51
CA GLU A 79 4.29 15.46 -6.79
C GLU A 79 5.55 14.60 -6.79
N ARG A 80 6.64 15.14 -6.24
CA ARG A 80 7.88 14.39 -6.05
C ARG A 80 7.65 13.19 -5.13
N PHE A 81 6.99 13.37 -3.99
CA PHE A 81 6.71 12.26 -3.08
C PHE A 81 5.85 11.18 -3.76
N PHE A 82 4.81 11.59 -4.50
CA PHE A 82 3.95 10.67 -5.23
C PHE A 82 4.73 9.92 -6.33
N ALA A 83 5.66 10.58 -7.02
CA ALA A 83 6.55 9.94 -7.98
C ALA A 83 7.43 8.86 -7.33
N GLU A 84 8.00 9.14 -6.14
CA GLU A 84 8.80 8.17 -5.38
C GLU A 84 7.95 6.96 -4.94
N VAL A 85 6.68 7.18 -4.56
CA VAL A 85 5.74 6.08 -4.25
C VAL A 85 5.43 5.23 -5.48
N ARG A 86 5.16 5.85 -6.64
CA ARG A 86 4.93 5.14 -7.91
C ARG A 86 6.14 4.33 -8.34
N GLU A 87 7.34 4.90 -8.23
CA GLU A 87 8.60 4.20 -8.52
C GLU A 87 8.77 2.98 -7.63
N ARG A 88 8.49 3.12 -6.32
CA ARG A 88 8.58 2.00 -5.38
C ARG A 88 7.58 0.90 -5.69
N PHE A 89 6.35 1.25 -6.05
CA PHE A 89 5.37 0.27 -6.52
C PHE A 89 5.87 -0.46 -7.76
N GLY A 90 6.44 0.26 -8.74
CA GLY A 90 7.04 -0.33 -9.94
C GLY A 90 8.17 -1.31 -9.63
N GLU A 91 9.08 -0.93 -8.72
CA GLU A 91 10.16 -1.80 -8.24
C GLU A 91 9.61 -3.10 -7.65
N ALA A 92 8.62 -3.00 -6.75
CA ALA A 92 7.97 -4.14 -6.11
C ALA A 92 7.23 -5.02 -7.12
N ARG A 93 6.41 -4.40 -7.99
CA ARG A 93 5.53 -5.12 -8.92
C ARG A 93 6.28 -5.80 -10.05
N SER A 94 7.48 -5.31 -10.39
CA SER A 94 8.32 -5.84 -11.49
C SER A 94 8.56 -7.35 -11.40
N ARG A 95 8.52 -7.91 -10.18
CA ARG A 95 8.82 -9.33 -9.93
C ARG A 95 7.89 -9.98 -8.91
N GLN A 96 7.20 -9.19 -8.08
CA GLN A 96 6.43 -9.68 -6.94
C GLN A 96 5.03 -9.08 -6.87
N ILE A 97 4.21 -9.60 -5.96
CA ILE A 97 2.99 -8.92 -5.53
C ILE A 97 3.41 -7.77 -4.59
N PRO A 98 3.09 -6.50 -4.92
CA PRO A 98 3.41 -5.36 -4.07
C PRO A 98 2.44 -5.31 -2.88
N LEU A 99 2.99 -5.08 -1.68
CA LEU A 99 2.23 -4.84 -0.46
C LEU A 99 2.73 -3.55 0.19
N ALA A 100 1.93 -2.49 0.08
CA ALA A 100 2.25 -1.21 0.70
C ALA A 100 1.67 -1.14 2.11
N LEU A 101 2.50 -0.76 3.07
CA LEU A 101 2.06 -0.42 4.44
C LEU A 101 1.87 1.09 4.49
N GLY A 102 0.61 1.50 4.60
CA GLY A 102 0.25 2.91 4.51
C GLY A 102 0.66 3.73 5.73
N GLY A 103 0.58 5.03 5.51
CA GLY A 103 0.10 5.96 6.51
C GLY A 103 -1.38 6.26 6.24
N ASP A 104 -1.79 7.53 6.19
CA ASP A 104 -3.17 7.89 5.87
C ASP A 104 -3.59 7.43 4.46
N HIS A 105 -4.90 7.41 4.20
CA HIS A 105 -5.43 6.82 2.97
C HIS A 105 -4.95 7.52 1.69
N SER A 106 -4.52 8.80 1.77
CA SER A 106 -4.10 9.58 0.60
C SER A 106 -2.88 8.99 -0.10
N VAL A 107 -2.04 8.21 0.60
CA VAL A 107 -0.90 7.51 0.00
C VAL A 107 -1.33 6.48 -1.05
N SER A 108 -2.60 6.08 -1.05
CA SER A 108 -3.16 5.18 -2.04
C SER A 108 -3.39 5.84 -3.40
N ILE A 109 -3.47 7.17 -3.47
CA ILE A 109 -3.64 7.91 -4.74
C ILE A 109 -2.49 7.57 -5.72
N PRO A 110 -1.21 7.79 -5.39
CA PRO A 110 -0.12 7.39 -6.29
C PRO A 110 -0.01 5.87 -6.46
N LEU A 111 -0.47 5.05 -5.51
CA LEU A 111 -0.50 3.59 -5.68
C LEU A 111 -1.52 3.18 -6.75
N PHE A 112 -2.70 3.80 -6.78
CA PHE A 112 -3.70 3.55 -7.83
C PHE A 112 -3.21 4.03 -9.19
N GLU A 113 -2.55 5.20 -9.27
CA GLU A 113 -1.93 5.65 -10.52
C GLU A 113 -0.90 4.63 -11.05
N ALA A 114 -0.06 4.08 -10.17
CA ALA A 114 0.91 3.04 -10.55
C ALA A 114 0.25 1.70 -10.91
N ALA A 115 -0.79 1.30 -10.17
CA ALA A 115 -1.53 0.07 -10.44
C ALA A 115 -2.30 0.13 -11.75
N ASP A 116 -2.94 1.26 -12.06
CA ASP A 116 -3.66 1.50 -13.32
C ASP A 116 -2.70 1.42 -14.52
N ALA A 117 -1.55 2.11 -14.43
CA ALA A 117 -0.51 2.04 -15.45
C ALA A 117 0.06 0.61 -15.64
N TRP A 118 0.20 -0.14 -14.54
CA TRP A 118 0.68 -1.52 -14.58
C TRP A 118 -0.35 -2.50 -15.15
N ALA A 119 -1.63 -2.34 -14.83
CA ALA A 119 -2.69 -3.25 -15.25
C ALA A 119 -2.79 -3.33 -16.78
N GLY A 120 -2.56 -2.21 -17.48
CA GLY A 120 -2.57 -2.16 -18.94
C GLY A 120 -3.95 -2.48 -19.57
N GLY A 121 -5.01 -2.45 -18.77
CA GLY A 121 -6.39 -2.76 -19.12
C GLY A 121 -7.27 -2.86 -17.86
N ASP A 122 -8.56 -3.10 -18.05
CA ASP A 122 -9.56 -3.07 -16.99
C ASP A 122 -9.20 -3.98 -15.79
N TYR A 123 -9.37 -3.46 -14.58
CA TYR A 123 -9.18 -4.22 -13.34
C TYR A 123 -10.33 -4.00 -12.34
N GLY A 124 -10.37 -4.87 -11.33
CA GLY A 124 -11.34 -4.84 -10.25
C GLY A 124 -10.75 -4.35 -8.93
N LEU A 125 -11.60 -3.75 -8.09
CA LEU A 125 -11.22 -3.23 -6.79
C LEU A 125 -12.15 -3.77 -5.70
N ILE A 126 -11.57 -4.34 -4.65
CA ILE A 126 -12.25 -4.60 -3.39
C ILE A 126 -11.84 -3.49 -2.42
N TRP A 127 -12.80 -2.65 -2.05
CA TRP A 127 -12.63 -1.50 -1.17
C TRP A 127 -13.19 -1.81 0.21
N ILE A 128 -12.31 -2.05 1.19
CA ILE A 128 -12.70 -2.33 2.57
C ILE A 128 -12.43 -1.08 3.39
N ASP A 129 -13.48 -0.32 3.69
CA ASP A 129 -13.41 0.91 4.47
C ASP A 129 -14.80 1.22 5.06
N ALA A 130 -14.82 1.96 6.16
CA ALA A 130 -16.04 2.55 6.70
C ALA A 130 -16.50 3.80 5.91
N HIS A 131 -15.62 4.38 5.09
CA HIS A 131 -15.90 5.58 4.31
C HIS A 131 -15.71 5.34 2.81
N PRO A 132 -16.46 6.04 1.95
CA PRO A 132 -16.34 5.85 0.51
C PRO A 132 -15.13 6.54 -0.12
N ASP A 133 -14.57 7.57 0.51
CA ASP A 133 -13.47 8.40 -0.01
C ASP A 133 -13.68 8.90 -1.45
N LEU A 134 -14.93 9.30 -1.73
CA LEU A 134 -15.40 9.78 -3.03
C LEU A 134 -15.48 11.31 -3.13
N CYS A 135 -14.97 12.07 -2.17
CA CYS A 135 -14.99 13.53 -2.25
C CYS A 135 -14.12 14.03 -3.40
N ASP A 136 -14.61 15.01 -4.17
CA ASP A 136 -13.82 15.65 -5.23
C ASP A 136 -12.78 16.62 -4.65
N LEU A 137 -13.17 17.35 -3.61
CA LEU A 137 -12.35 18.27 -2.85
C LEU A 137 -12.65 18.11 -1.37
N TYR A 138 -11.62 18.01 -0.53
CA TYR A 138 -11.76 17.99 0.92
C TYR A 138 -10.72 18.89 1.56
N ASP A 139 -11.15 19.80 2.43
CA ASP A 139 -10.30 20.83 3.05
C ASP A 139 -9.40 21.59 2.04
N GLY A 140 -9.99 21.93 0.88
CA GLY A 140 -9.29 22.66 -0.18
C GLY A 140 -8.29 21.83 -1.00
N SER A 141 -8.21 20.51 -0.81
CA SER A 141 -7.30 19.63 -1.54
C SER A 141 -8.05 18.46 -2.21
N PRO A 142 -7.77 18.14 -3.49
CA PRO A 142 -8.26 16.91 -4.13
C PRO A 142 -7.39 15.69 -3.78
N PHE A 143 -6.31 15.89 -3.01
CA PHE A 143 -5.36 14.87 -2.60
C PHE A 143 -5.45 14.62 -1.09
N SER A 144 -6.68 14.56 -0.58
CA SER A 144 -6.98 14.19 0.81
C SER A 144 -7.25 12.69 0.94
N HIS A 145 -7.17 12.16 2.16
CA HIS A 145 -7.60 10.79 2.48
C HIS A 145 -9.07 10.55 2.09
N ALA A 146 -9.93 11.57 2.12
CA ALA A 146 -11.33 11.46 1.72
C ALA A 146 -11.58 11.49 0.19
N CYS A 147 -10.53 11.59 -0.63
CA CYS A 147 -10.63 11.76 -2.09
C CYS A 147 -10.08 10.56 -2.88
N VAL A 148 -9.60 9.51 -2.21
CA VAL A 148 -8.78 8.45 -2.79
C VAL A 148 -9.52 7.69 -3.90
N LEU A 149 -10.70 7.15 -3.61
CA LEU A 149 -11.46 6.38 -4.58
C LEU A 149 -11.93 7.28 -5.74
N ARG A 150 -12.24 8.55 -5.46
CA ARG A 150 -12.56 9.53 -6.51
C ARG A 150 -11.40 9.71 -7.48
N ARG A 151 -10.16 9.85 -6.99
CA ARG A 151 -8.95 9.95 -7.84
C ARG A 151 -8.72 8.65 -8.62
N ALA A 152 -8.90 7.49 -7.99
CA ALA A 152 -8.73 6.19 -8.64
C ALA A 152 -9.68 5.99 -9.84
N LEU A 153 -10.95 6.39 -9.70
CA LEU A 153 -11.98 6.28 -10.74
C LEU A 153 -11.81 7.27 -11.92
N GLU A 154 -10.88 8.22 -11.83
CA GLU A 154 -10.50 9.05 -12.98
C GLU A 154 -9.46 8.37 -13.88
N GLY A 155 -8.85 7.28 -13.39
CA GLY A 155 -8.01 6.42 -14.19
C GLY A 155 -8.79 5.73 -15.31
N PRO A 156 -8.17 5.46 -16.46
CA PRO A 156 -8.86 4.88 -17.61
C PRO A 156 -9.29 3.42 -17.43
N ASN A 157 -8.70 2.68 -16.48
CA ASN A 157 -8.88 1.22 -16.39
C ASN A 157 -9.71 0.77 -15.17
N LEU A 158 -10.02 1.65 -14.21
CA LEU A 158 -10.91 1.32 -13.09
C LEU A 158 -12.32 1.87 -13.32
N HIS A 159 -13.24 0.99 -13.71
CA HIS A 159 -14.64 1.37 -13.91
C HIS A 159 -15.46 1.21 -12.61
N PRO A 160 -16.44 2.08 -12.33
CA PRO A 160 -17.29 1.95 -11.14
C PRO A 160 -17.98 0.59 -11.00
N GLY A 161 -18.35 -0.05 -12.11
CA GLY A 161 -18.96 -1.38 -12.13
C GLY A 161 -18.03 -2.51 -11.65
N ASN A 162 -16.73 -2.25 -11.56
CA ASN A 162 -15.70 -3.19 -11.13
C ASN A 162 -15.26 -2.93 -9.68
N VAL A 163 -15.93 -2.03 -8.95
CA VAL A 163 -15.63 -1.72 -7.55
C VAL A 163 -16.67 -2.38 -6.63
N VAL A 164 -16.20 -3.16 -5.66
CA VAL A 164 -17.02 -3.70 -4.57
C VAL A 164 -16.59 -3.04 -3.28
N MET A 165 -17.53 -2.36 -2.61
CA MET A 165 -17.29 -1.70 -1.32
C MET A 165 -17.86 -2.52 -0.17
N LEU A 166 -17.09 -2.66 0.90
CA LEU A 166 -17.44 -3.44 2.09
C LEU A 166 -17.17 -2.60 3.34
N GLY A 167 -18.20 -2.38 4.17
CA GLY A 167 -18.09 -1.69 5.46
C GLY A 167 -18.64 -0.25 5.51
N VAL A 168 -19.05 0.30 4.35
CA VAL A 168 -19.71 1.61 4.21
C VAL A 168 -21.19 1.56 4.59
#